data_AF-A0A378QN42-F1
#
_entry.id   AF-A0A378QN42-F1
#
_cell.length_a   1.000
_cell.length_b   1.000
_cell.length_c   1.000
_cell.angle_alpha   90.00
_cell.angle_beta   90.00
_cell.angle_gamma   90.00
#
_symmetry.space_group_name_H-M   'P 1'
#
loop_
_entity.id
_entity.type
_entity.pdbx_description
1 polymer ?
#
loop_
_entity_poly.entity_id
_entity_poly.type
_entity_poly.pdbx_seq_one_letter_code
_entity_poly.pdbx_strand_id
1 'polypeptide(L)'
;MSIIDTIIGLNKDLKENRISFHQYRSAVSGVALNIQQLINYDGDIYHLVDSWFEIIEYCYFEEDWNKYALEIGNFLIQGMNDFPNQIFLPQTSEFIRNHKVSL
;
A
#
# COMPACT_ATOMS: atom_id res chain seq x y z
N MET A 1 9.43 16.71 -6.07
CA MET A 1 8.95 15.86 -4.97
C MET A 1 9.16 14.42 -5.42
N SER A 2 9.82 13.59 -4.61
CA SER A 2 10.03 12.18 -4.98
C SER A 2 8.75 11.37 -4.76
N ILE A 3 8.61 10.21 -5.43
CA ILE A 3 7.44 9.32 -5.24
C ILE A 3 7.36 8.85 -3.78
N ILE A 4 8.50 8.58 -3.14
CA ILE A 4 8.55 8.22 -1.72
C ILE A 4 8.04 9.36 -0.82
N ASP A 5 8.41 10.62 -1.07
CA ASP A 5 7.87 11.78 -0.34
C ASP A 5 6.35 11.88 -0.51
N THR A 6 5.84 11.58 -1.71
CA THR A 6 4.40 11.58 -1.99
C THR A 6 3.67 10.53 -1.15
N ILE A 7 4.15 9.28 -1.11
CA ILE A 7 3.51 8.23 -0.28
C ILE A 7 3.61 8.57 1.22
N ILE A 8 4.74 9.12 1.68
CA ILE A 8 4.89 9.57 3.07
C ILE A 8 3.86 10.66 3.41
N GLY A 9 3.66 11.63 2.52
CA GLY A 9 2.65 12.68 2.67
C GLY A 9 1.24 12.12 2.75
N LEU A 10 0.89 11.21 1.83
CA LEU A 10 -0.41 10.53 1.82
C LEU A 10 -0.65 9.71 3.10
N ASN A 11 0.34 8.96 3.58
CA ASN A 11 0.23 8.21 4.84
C ASN A 11 -0.05 9.14 6.02
N LYS A 12 0.64 10.27 6.07
CA LYS A 12 0.42 11.27 7.12
C LYS A 12 -1.01 11.84 7.05
N ASP A 13 -1.44 12.24 5.85
CA ASP A 13 -2.76 12.84 5.67
C ASP A 13 -3.89 11.84 5.96
N LEU A 14 -3.74 10.56 5.59
CA LEU A 14 -4.71 9.51 5.92
C LEU A 14 -4.75 9.25 7.43
N LYS A 15 -3.58 9.14 8.09
CA LYS A 15 -3.48 8.93 9.53
C LYS A 15 -4.08 10.09 10.35
N GLU A 16 -3.95 11.31 9.85
CA GLU A 16 -4.51 12.52 10.46
C GLU A 16 -5.96 12.80 10.01
N ASN A 17 -6.60 11.87 9.28
CA ASN A 17 -7.96 11.97 8.73
C ASN A 17 -8.20 13.24 7.89
N ARG A 18 -7.16 13.73 7.20
CA ARG A 18 -7.25 14.88 6.27
C ARG A 18 -7.73 14.48 4.89
N ILE A 19 -7.56 13.21 4.54
CA ILE A 19 -8.09 12.59 3.33
C ILE A 19 -8.85 11.32 3.71
N SER A 20 -9.85 10.97 2.91
CA SER A 20 -10.59 9.72 3.06
C SER A 20 -9.80 8.53 2.50
N PHE A 21 -10.23 7.32 2.87
CA PHE A 21 -9.73 6.09 2.28
C PHE A 21 -9.80 6.11 0.74
N HIS A 22 -10.94 6.48 0.14
CA HIS A 22 -11.06 6.50 -1.32
C HIS A 22 -10.15 7.54 -1.99
N GLN A 23 -9.93 8.70 -1.34
CA GLN A 23 -8.96 9.69 -1.81
C GLN A 23 -7.54 9.14 -1.76
N TYR A 24 -7.18 8.43 -0.68
CA TYR A 24 -5.89 7.77 -0.53
C TYR A 24 -5.69 6.66 -1.57
N ARG A 25 -6.68 5.77 -1.77
CA ARG A 25 -6.67 4.72 -2.81
C ARG A 25 -6.38 5.33 -4.18
N SER A 26 -7.16 6.33 -4.58
CA SER A 26 -6.99 7.01 -5.87
C SER A 26 -5.58 7.59 -6.05
N ALA A 27 -5.04 8.24 -5.02
CA ALA A 27 -3.72 8.84 -5.06
C ALA A 27 -2.59 7.79 -5.13
N VAL A 28 -2.66 6.73 -4.32
CA VAL A 28 -1.65 5.65 -4.29
C VAL A 28 -1.69 4.84 -5.59
N SER A 29 -2.87 4.43 -6.07
CA SER A 29 -3.01 3.71 -7.35
C SER A 29 -2.51 4.54 -8.54
N GLY A 30 -2.69 5.86 -8.50
CA GLY A 30 -2.18 6.78 -9.52
C GLY A 30 -0.64 6.83 -9.62
N VAL A 31 0.07 6.49 -8.54
CA VAL A 31 1.54 6.45 -8.53
C VAL A 31 2.12 5.04 -8.54
N ALA A 32 1.33 4.00 -8.24
CA ALA A 32 1.76 2.61 -8.14
C ALA A 32 2.46 2.08 -9.42
N LEU A 33 2.00 2.48 -10.61
CA LEU A 33 2.65 2.13 -11.88
C LEU A 33 4.12 2.59 -11.95
N ASN A 34 4.42 3.75 -11.37
CA ASN A 34 5.79 4.27 -11.33
C ASN A 34 6.63 3.63 -10.22
N ILE A 35 5.99 3.02 -9.21
CA ILE A 35 6.67 2.37 -8.09
C ILE A 35 7.30 1.04 -8.51
N GLN A 36 6.77 0.33 -9.51
CA GLN A 36 7.34 -0.96 -9.99
C GLN A 36 8.83 -0.86 -10.35
N GLN A 37 9.29 0.29 -10.86
CA GLN A 37 10.69 0.51 -11.23
C GLN A 37 11.59 0.89 -10.05
N LEU A 38 10.99 1.19 -8.90
CA LEU A 38 11.65 1.69 -7.69
C LEU A 38 11.66 0.66 -6.56
N ILE A 39 11.10 -0.52 -6.80
CA ILE A 39 11.01 -1.63 -5.85
C ILE A 39 11.44 -2.91 -6.55
N ASN A 40 12.23 -3.74 -5.88
CA ASN A 40 12.50 -5.10 -6.35
C ASN A 40 11.47 -6.05 -5.73
N TYR A 41 10.29 -6.16 -6.35
CA TYR A 41 9.24 -7.09 -5.96
C TYR A 41 9.02 -8.12 -7.06
N ASP A 42 8.98 -9.39 -6.67
CA ASP A 42 8.74 -10.52 -7.58
C ASP A 42 7.24 -10.67 -7.84
N GLY A 43 6.68 -9.73 -8.58
CA GLY A 43 5.27 -9.63 -8.88
C GLY A 43 4.90 -8.27 -9.45
N ASP A 44 3.60 -8.10 -9.73
CA ASP A 44 3.03 -6.85 -10.22
C ASP A 44 2.54 -6.00 -9.03
N ILE A 45 3.28 -4.93 -8.72
CA ILE A 45 2.97 -4.00 -7.62
C ILE A 45 1.62 -3.31 -7.85
N TYR A 46 1.28 -2.97 -9.10
CA TYR A 46 0.02 -2.30 -9.39
C TYR A 46 -1.16 -3.22 -9.07
N HIS A 47 -1.13 -4.47 -9.56
CA HIS A 47 -2.17 -5.44 -9.28
C HIS A 47 -2.22 -5.79 -7.79
N LEU A 48 -1.07 -5.96 -7.13
CA LEU A 48 -1.02 -6.21 -5.69
C LEU A 48 -1.71 -5.08 -4.89
N VAL A 49 -1.37 -3.83 -5.17
CA VAL A 49 -1.91 -2.66 -4.48
C VAL A 49 -3.42 -2.53 -4.73
N ASP A 50 -3.87 -2.71 -5.96
CA ASP A 50 -5.29 -2.61 -6.30
C ASP A 50 -6.11 -3.72 -5.63
N SER A 51 -5.66 -4.98 -5.72
CA SER A 51 -6.30 -6.10 -5.02
C SER A 51 -6.31 -5.92 -3.51
N TRP A 52 -5.25 -5.35 -2.93
CA TRP A 52 -5.21 -5.05 -1.50
C TRP A 52 -6.31 -4.05 -1.13
N PHE A 53 -6.47 -2.95 -1.88
CA PHE A 53 -7.54 -1.99 -1.64
C PHE A 53 -8.94 -2.57 -1.82
N GLU A 54 -9.16 -3.39 -2.85
CA GLU A 54 -10.45 -4.07 -3.06
C GLU A 54 -10.83 -4.98 -1.90
N ILE A 55 -9.88 -5.76 -1.38
CA ILE A 55 -10.10 -6.62 -0.22
C ILE A 55 -10.41 -5.79 1.02
N ILE A 56 -9.74 -4.65 1.23
CA ILE A 56 -10.05 -3.76 2.36
C ILE A 56 -11.52 -3.32 2.30
N GLU A 57 -11.98 -2.82 1.16
CA GLU A 57 -13.35 -2.35 0.99
C GLU A 57 -14.39 -3.48 1.11
N TYR A 58 -14.06 -4.69 0.65
CA TYR A 58 -15.02 -5.79 0.61
C TYR A 58 -15.08 -6.61 1.90
N CYS A 59 -13.94 -6.83 2.55
CA CYS A 59 -13.81 -7.79 3.66
C CYS A 59 -13.80 -7.15 5.05
N TYR A 60 -13.60 -5.83 5.16
CA TYR A 60 -13.38 -5.17 6.45
C TYR A 60 -14.36 -4.03 6.71
N PHE A 61 -14.60 -3.77 8.00
CA PHE A 61 -15.40 -2.63 8.43
C PHE A 61 -14.66 -1.31 8.18
N GLU A 62 -15.41 -0.24 7.90
CA GLU A 62 -14.87 1.09 7.57
C GLU A 62 -13.90 1.64 8.64
N GLU A 63 -14.13 1.30 9.91
CA GLU A 63 -13.26 1.68 11.03
C GLU A 63 -11.83 1.14 10.91
N ASP A 64 -11.63 0.03 10.20
CA ASP A 64 -10.33 -0.59 9.97
C ASP A 64 -9.69 -0.22 8.62
N TRP A 65 -10.41 0.43 7.71
CA TRP A 65 -9.92 0.69 6.35
C TRP A 65 -8.61 1.48 6.36
N ASN A 66 -8.55 2.55 7.16
CA ASN A 66 -7.35 3.39 7.25
C ASN A 66 -6.16 2.62 7.83
N LYS A 67 -6.38 1.71 8.79
CA LYS A 67 -5.32 0.86 9.37
C LYS A 67 -4.67 0.02 8.27
N TYR A 68 -5.46 -0.70 7.47
CA TYR A 68 -4.94 -1.58 6.43
C TYR A 68 -4.41 -0.82 5.22
N ALA A 69 -5.00 0.33 4.86
CA ALA A 69 -4.46 1.19 3.81
C ALA A 69 -3.07 1.74 4.16
N LEU A 70 -2.82 2.06 5.43
CA LEU A 70 -1.49 2.50 5.89
C LEU A 70 -0.44 1.38 5.80
N GLU A 71 -0.84 0.11 5.91
CA GLU A 71 0.07 -1.03 5.69
C GLU A 71 0.58 -1.07 4.25
N ILE A 72 -0.28 -0.77 3.26
CA ILE A 72 0.10 -0.64 1.85
C ILE A 72 1.17 0.44 1.70
N GLY A 73 0.89 1.65 2.20
CA GLY A 73 1.84 2.75 2.08
C GLY A 73 3.19 2.46 2.75
N ASN A 74 3.18 1.83 3.93
CA ASN A 74 4.39 1.43 4.63
C ASN A 74 5.20 0.38 3.85
N PHE A 75 4.52 -0.60 3.25
CA PHE A 75 5.16 -1.60 2.38
C PHE A 75 5.85 -0.94 1.17
N LEU A 76 5.17 0.00 0.51
CA LEU A 76 5.75 0.71 -0.65
C LEU A 76 6.94 1.58 -0.24
N ILE A 77 6.85 2.30 0.89
CA ILE A 77 7.96 3.11 1.44
C ILE A 77 9.16 2.22 1.76
N GLN A 78 8.93 1.08 2.42
CA GLN A 78 9.99 0.13 2.72
C GLN A 78 10.65 -0.38 1.44
N GLY A 79 9.86 -0.78 0.45
CA GLY A 79 10.36 -1.23 -0.85
C GLY A 79 11.28 -0.26 -1.55
N MET A 80 10.90 1.02 -1.57
CA MET A 80 11.70 2.07 -2.20
C MET A 80 12.99 2.35 -1.41
N ASN A 81 12.97 2.25 -0.08
CA ASN A 81 14.15 2.43 0.77
C ASN A 81 15.14 1.25 0.67
N ASP A 82 14.63 0.03 0.50
CA ASP A 82 15.42 -1.20 0.49
C ASP A 82 16.00 -1.53 -0.90
N PHE A 83 15.62 -0.79 -1.95
CA PHE A 83 16.09 -1.01 -3.33
C PHE A 83 17.63 -0.96 -3.42
N PRO A 84 18.29 -1.90 -4.13
CA PRO A 84 17.72 -2.91 -5.04
C PRO A 84 17.41 -4.26 -4.39
N ASN A 85 17.38 -4.37 -3.05
CA ASN A 85 17.11 -5.64 -2.39
C ASN A 85 15.66 -6.08 -2.65
N GLN A 86 15.49 -7.39 -2.87
CA GLN A 86 14.16 -7.96 -3.02
C GLN A 86 13.36 -7.76 -1.74
N ILE A 87 12.13 -7.29 -1.87
CA ILE A 87 11.18 -7.20 -0.76
C ILE A 87 10.13 -8.31 -0.84
N PHE A 88 9.54 -8.59 0.32
CA PHE A 88 8.49 -9.59 0.47
C PHE A 88 7.29 -8.96 1.16
N LEU A 89 6.11 -9.53 0.95
CA LEU A 89 4.90 -9.10 1.67
C LEU A 89 5.14 -9.15 3.19
N PRO A 90 4.65 -8.16 3.94
CA PRO A 90 4.89 -8.06 5.38
C PRO A 90 4.24 -9.22 6.12
N GLN A 91 5.06 -10.17 6.61
CA GLN A 91 4.57 -11.40 7.25
C GLN A 91 3.87 -11.16 8.60
N THR A 92 4.14 -10.01 9.22
CA THR A 92 3.51 -9.56 10.46
C THR A 92 2.14 -8.93 10.23
N SER A 93 1.78 -8.59 8.98
CA SER A 93 0.48 -8.03 8.65
C SER A 93 -0.63 -9.05 8.91
N GLU A 94 -1.58 -8.66 9.74
CA GLU A 94 -2.82 -9.42 9.97
C GLU A 94 -3.59 -9.60 8.66
N PHE A 95 -3.67 -8.53 7.87
CA PHE A 95 -4.30 -8.55 6.55
C PHE A 95 -3.68 -9.59 5.63
N ILE A 96 -2.35 -9.56 5.45
CA ILE A 96 -1.65 -10.48 4.54
C ILE A 96 -1.84 -11.92 5.00
N ARG A 97 -1.72 -12.20 6.30
CA ARG A 97 -1.92 -13.57 6.81
C ARG A 97 -3.31 -14.11 6.54
N ASN A 98 -4.34 -13.26 6.60
CA ASN A 98 -5.72 -13.66 6.35
C ASN A 98 -6.03 -13.85 4.85
N HIS A 99 -5.24 -13.25 3.96
CA HIS A 99 -5.49 -13.22 2.51
C HIS A 99 -4.41 -13.90 1.65
N LYS A 100 -3.48 -14.64 2.28
CA LYS A 100 -2.37 -15.40 1.66
C LYS A 100 -2.77 -16.39 0.54
N VAL A 101 -4.06 -16.61 0.32
CA VAL A 101 -4.58 -17.55 -0.69
C VAL A 101 -5.00 -16.83 -2.00
N SER A 102 -5.01 -15.50 -2.02
CA SER A 102 -5.60 -14.73 -3.13
C SER A 102 -4.83 -13.46 -3.54
N LEU A 103 -3.66 -13.18 -2.94
CA LEU A 103 -2.81 -12.00 -3.19
C LEU A 103 -1.44 -12.39 -3.74
#